data_AF-A0A1C5HZB5-F1
#
_entry.id   AF-A0A1C5HZB5-F1
#
_cell.length_a   1.000
_cell.length_b   1.000
_cell.length_c   1.000
_cell.angle_alpha   90.00
_cell.angle_beta   90.00
_cell.angle_gamma   90.00
#
_symmetry.space_group_name_H-M   'P 1'
#
loop_
_entity.id
_entity.type
_entity.pdbx_description
1 polymer ?
#
loop_
_entity_poly.entity_id
_entity_poly.type
_entity_poly.pdbx_seq_one_letter_code
_entity_poly.pdbx_strand_id
1 'polypeptide(L)'
;MAGAAALIRSKYPHLPAAEVAHRLTATAIDKGPPGRDDEYGYGVIDLVAALTADVPPIGFESTGVTAPASTAAGPDGDDAGGTARGLATLGVLLAAAGGYLVWRRRRRAGDPPPRISR
;
A
#
# COMPACT_ATOMS: atom_id res chain seq x y z
N MET A 1 -12.40 1.17 -1.20
CA MET A 1 -12.54 -0.17 -1.82
C MET A 1 -12.97 -1.31 -0.88
N ALA A 2 -12.76 -1.23 0.46
CA ALA A 2 -13.07 -2.36 1.35
C ALA A 2 -14.54 -2.79 1.39
N GLY A 3 -15.51 -1.86 1.34
CA GLY A 3 -16.95 -2.19 1.37
C GLY A 3 -17.45 -2.95 0.13
N ALA A 4 -16.95 -2.57 -1.06
CA ALA A 4 -17.26 -3.26 -2.32
C ALA A 4 -16.78 -4.72 -2.29
N ALA A 5 -15.55 -4.94 -1.81
CA ALA A 5 -14.99 -6.28 -1.65
C ALA A 5 -15.79 -7.12 -0.63
N ALA A 6 -16.26 -6.50 0.47
CA ALA A 6 -17.08 -7.18 1.46
C ALA A 6 -18.44 -7.63 0.88
N LEU A 7 -19.06 -6.82 0.02
CA LEU A 7 -20.33 -7.16 -0.62
C LEU A 7 -20.19 -8.36 -1.58
N ILE A 8 -19.12 -8.36 -2.39
CA ILE A 8 -18.81 -9.51 -3.25
C ILE A 8 -18.53 -10.75 -2.40
N ARG A 9 -17.77 -10.62 -1.31
CA ARG A 9 -17.50 -11.74 -0.41
C ARG A 9 -18.75 -12.28 0.28
N SER A 10 -19.74 -11.43 0.56
CA SER A 10 -21.03 -11.85 1.10
C SER A 10 -21.85 -12.65 0.09
N LYS A 11 -21.80 -12.31 -1.20
CA LYS A 11 -22.52 -13.05 -2.26
C LYS A 11 -21.76 -14.32 -2.68
N TYR A 12 -20.43 -14.26 -2.69
CA TYR A 12 -19.52 -15.31 -3.15
C TYR A 12 -18.50 -15.64 -2.05
N PRO A 13 -18.89 -16.35 -0.98
CA PRO A 13 -18.03 -16.57 0.19
C PRO A 13 -16.82 -17.48 -0.09
N HIS A 14 -16.92 -18.32 -1.12
CA HIS A 14 -15.89 -19.28 -1.53
C HIS A 14 -14.90 -18.73 -2.57
N LEU A 15 -15.12 -17.52 -3.11
CA LEU A 15 -14.18 -16.92 -4.06
C LEU A 15 -12.88 -16.51 -3.35
N PRO A 16 -11.69 -16.76 -3.93
CA PRO A 16 -10.44 -16.26 -3.38
C PRO A 16 -10.36 -14.73 -3.49
N ALA A 17 -9.61 -14.09 -2.59
CA ALA A 17 -9.51 -12.63 -2.54
C ALA A 17 -8.98 -12.02 -3.85
N ALA A 18 -8.07 -12.72 -4.53
CA ALA A 18 -7.55 -12.32 -5.84
C ALA A 18 -8.66 -12.25 -6.91
N GLU A 19 -9.58 -13.21 -6.91
CA GLU A 19 -10.72 -13.23 -7.82
C GLU A 19 -11.73 -12.13 -7.49
N VAL A 20 -11.93 -11.83 -6.20
CA VAL A 20 -12.75 -10.68 -5.78
C VAL A 20 -12.18 -9.36 -6.32
N ALA A 21 -10.86 -9.17 -6.22
CA ALA A 21 -10.20 -8.00 -6.76
C ALA A 21 -10.30 -7.95 -8.29
N HIS A 22 -10.08 -9.09 -8.97
CA HIS A 22 -10.22 -9.20 -10.42
C HIS A 22 -11.62 -8.80 -10.90
N ARG A 23 -12.67 -9.32 -10.26
CA ARG A 23 -14.06 -8.95 -10.56
C ARG A 23 -14.32 -7.46 -10.41
N LEU A 24 -13.75 -6.82 -9.39
CA LEU A 24 -13.88 -5.37 -9.18
C LEU A 24 -13.17 -4.55 -10.24
N THR A 25 -11.98 -4.98 -10.68
CA THR A 25 -11.21 -4.25 -11.69
C THR A 25 -11.70 -4.52 -13.12
N ALA A 26 -12.13 -5.74 -13.42
CA ALA A 26 -12.60 -6.13 -14.76
C ALA A 26 -13.96 -5.50 -15.13
N THR A 27 -14.76 -5.16 -14.11
CA THR A 27 -16.06 -4.49 -14.28
C THR A 27 -16.00 -2.99 -14.03
N ALA A 28 -14.81 -2.45 -13.76
CA ALA A 28 -14.63 -1.02 -13.62
C ALA A 28 -14.87 -0.32 -14.96
N ILE A 29 -15.57 0.81 -14.92
CA ILE A 29 -15.80 1.68 -16.07
C ILE A 29 -14.57 2.57 -16.20
N ASP A 30 -13.77 2.30 -17.23
CA ASP A 30 -12.59 3.09 -17.55
C ASP A 30 -12.94 4.58 -17.69
N LYS A 31 -12.12 5.43 -17.06
CA LYS A 31 -12.22 6.88 -17.10
C LYS A 31 -10.84 7.41 -17.36
N GLY A 32 -10.62 8.01 -18.52
CA GLY A 32 -9.32 8.55 -18.90
C GLY A 32 -8.84 7.97 -20.23
N PRO A 33 -7.52 8.02 -20.49
CA PRO A 33 -6.89 7.26 -21.56
C PRO A 33 -7.18 5.76 -21.40
N PRO A 34 -7.36 5.01 -22.51
CA PRO A 34 -7.72 3.60 -22.41
C PRO A 34 -6.67 2.78 -21.66
N GLY A 35 -7.11 2.03 -20.66
CA GLY A 35 -6.27 1.14 -19.87
C GLY A 35 -5.98 1.66 -18.46
N ARG A 36 -4.92 1.14 -17.82
CA ARG A 36 -4.57 1.56 -16.46
C ARG A 36 -3.86 2.91 -16.50
N ASP A 37 -4.45 3.94 -15.91
CA ASP A 37 -3.79 5.22 -15.69
C ASP A 37 -3.43 5.43 -14.20
N ASP A 38 -2.69 6.50 -13.90
CA ASP A 38 -2.25 6.80 -12.53
C ASP A 38 -3.26 7.65 -11.73
N GLU A 39 -4.28 8.20 -12.38
CA GLU A 39 -5.27 9.11 -11.79
C GLU A 39 -6.54 8.34 -11.34
N TYR A 40 -7.05 7.47 -12.19
CA TYR A 40 -8.24 6.63 -12.07
C TYR A 40 -7.92 5.13 -11.98
N GLY A 41 -6.69 4.68 -12.26
CA GLY A 41 -6.35 3.27 -12.18
C GLY A 41 -7.06 2.49 -13.27
N TYR A 42 -7.96 1.57 -12.90
CA TYR A 42 -8.82 0.84 -13.85
C TYR A 42 -10.16 1.56 -14.11
N GLY A 43 -10.33 2.77 -13.58
CA GLY A 43 -11.56 3.55 -13.68
C GLY A 43 -12.45 3.43 -12.45
N VAL A 44 -13.75 3.70 -12.65
CA VAL A 44 -14.76 3.77 -11.60
C VAL A 44 -15.42 2.40 -11.42
N ILE A 45 -15.45 1.89 -10.19
CA ILE A 45 -16.07 0.60 -9.90
C ILE A 45 -17.58 0.64 -10.14
N ASP A 46 -18.06 -0.30 -10.95
CA ASP A 46 -19.49 -0.62 -11.08
C ASP A 46 -19.84 -1.84 -10.21
N LEU A 47 -20.52 -1.59 -9.09
CA LEU A 47 -20.92 -2.64 -8.14
C LEU A 47 -22.00 -3.55 -8.71
N VAL A 48 -22.87 -3.03 -9.58
CA VAL A 48 -23.93 -3.83 -10.20
C VAL A 48 -23.27 -4.82 -11.14
N ALA A 49 -22.41 -4.32 -12.04
CA ALA A 49 -21.65 -5.17 -12.94
C ALA A 49 -20.78 -6.19 -12.18
N ALA A 50 -20.07 -5.79 -11.13
CA ALA A 50 -19.25 -6.70 -10.33
C ALA A 50 -20.05 -7.86 -9.70
N LEU A 51 -21.32 -7.62 -9.37
CA LEU A 51 -22.22 -8.60 -8.79
C LEU A 51 -23.00 -9.40 -9.82
N THR A 52 -23.29 -8.87 -11.00
CA THR A 52 -24.17 -9.52 -12.00
C THR A 52 -23.44 -10.09 -13.19
N ALA A 53 -22.27 -9.55 -13.56
CA ALA A 53 -21.52 -10.01 -14.71
C ALA A 53 -20.91 -11.40 -14.46
N ASP A 54 -20.89 -12.19 -15.53
CA ASP A 54 -20.08 -13.39 -15.60
C ASP A 54 -18.65 -12.98 -15.96
N VAL A 55 -17.81 -12.86 -14.94
CA VAL A 55 -16.42 -12.45 -15.10
C VAL A 55 -15.58 -13.73 -15.25
N PRO A 56 -14.81 -13.87 -16.34
CA PRO A 56 -13.89 -14.99 -16.51
C PRO A 56 -12.93 -15.09 -15.31
N PRO A 57 -12.67 -16.30 -14.78
CA PRO A 57 -11.71 -16.44 -13.71
C PRO A 57 -10.30 -16.04 -14.16
N ILE A 58 -9.49 -15.55 -13.21
CA ILE A 58 -8.06 -15.36 -13.44
C ILE A 58 -7.40 -16.65 -13.96
N GLY A 59 -6.89 -16.60 -15.19
CA GLY A 59 -6.26 -17.73 -15.89
C GLY A 59 -7.00 -18.25 -17.12
N PHE A 60 -8.18 -17.71 -17.45
CA PHE A 60 -8.85 -17.96 -18.74
C PHE A 60 -8.39 -17.01 -19.85
N GLU A 61 -7.66 -15.94 -19.49
CA GLU A 61 -6.92 -15.12 -20.44
C GLU A 61 -5.81 -15.97 -21.08
N SER A 62 -5.94 -16.29 -22.37
CA SER A 62 -4.92 -17.01 -23.12
C SER A 62 -3.54 -16.40 -22.92
N THR A 63 -2.56 -17.28 -22.77
CA THR A 63 -1.12 -17.04 -22.63
C THR A 63 -0.59 -15.97 -23.59
N GLY A 64 -0.71 -14.70 -23.22
CA GLY A 64 0.09 -13.63 -23.77
C GLY A 64 1.47 -13.68 -23.14
N VAL A 65 2.33 -14.61 -23.57
CA VAL A 65 3.77 -14.52 -23.28
C VAL A 65 4.25 -13.21 -23.90
N THR A 66 4.33 -12.15 -23.11
CA THR A 66 5.21 -11.04 -23.44
C THR A 66 6.61 -11.56 -23.17
N ALA A 67 7.34 -11.87 -24.24
CA ALA A 67 8.75 -12.22 -24.20
C ALA A 67 9.52 -11.20 -23.34
N PRO A 68 10.58 -11.59 -22.62
CA PRO A 68 11.41 -10.62 -21.93
C PRO A 68 12.05 -9.72 -22.98
N ALA A 69 11.61 -8.46 -23.04
CA ALA A 69 12.28 -7.44 -23.84
C ALA A 69 13.61 -7.13 -23.15
N SER A 70 14.66 -7.87 -23.53
CA SER A 70 16.04 -7.39 -23.37
C SER A 70 16.21 -6.18 -24.28
N THR A 71 16.11 -4.98 -23.72
CA THR A 71 16.68 -3.78 -24.31
C THR A 71 17.75 -3.26 -23.36
N ALA A 72 19.00 -3.56 -23.70
CA ALA A 72 20.16 -2.89 -23.15
C ALA A 72 20.43 -1.61 -23.96
N ALA A 73 20.59 -0.48 -23.26
CA ALA A 73 21.26 0.79 -23.61
C ALA A 73 20.44 1.96 -23.01
N GLY A 74 20.95 2.91 -22.21
CA GLY A 74 22.28 3.27 -21.73
C GLY A 74 22.11 4.19 -20.48
N PRO A 75 23.19 4.81 -19.96
CA PRO A 75 23.21 5.45 -18.65
C PRO A 75 22.48 6.80 -18.64
N ASP A 76 22.33 7.40 -17.44
CA ASP A 76 21.80 8.75 -17.12
C ASP A 76 20.39 8.70 -16.48
N GLY A 77 20.12 9.23 -15.29
CA GLY A 77 20.93 9.96 -14.31
C GLY A 77 20.15 10.09 -12.99
N ASP A 78 20.90 10.39 -11.93
CA ASP A 78 20.45 11.08 -10.71
C ASP A 78 19.36 10.44 -9.83
N ASP A 79 19.58 9.22 -9.34
CA ASP A 79 18.93 8.69 -8.13
C ASP A 79 19.57 9.21 -6.82
N ALA A 80 19.83 10.52 -6.74
CA ALA A 80 20.33 11.18 -5.52
C ALA A 80 19.20 11.77 -4.64
N GLY A 81 17.92 11.58 -5.00
CA GLY A 81 16.78 12.19 -4.31
C GLY A 81 16.03 11.29 -3.32
N GLY A 82 16.06 9.96 -3.50
CA GLY A 82 15.29 9.01 -2.69
C GLY A 82 16.00 8.55 -1.42
N THR A 83 17.32 8.34 -1.49
CA THR A 83 18.12 7.78 -0.39
C THR A 83 18.37 8.81 0.73
N ALA A 84 18.46 10.10 0.38
CA ALA A 84 18.65 11.18 1.35
C ALA A 84 17.42 11.39 2.25
N ARG A 85 16.20 11.21 1.72
CA ARG A 85 14.95 11.36 2.50
C ARG A 85 14.74 10.22 3.50
N GLY A 86 15.10 8.98 3.13
CA GLY A 86 14.99 7.83 4.04
C GLY A 86 15.92 7.90 5.24
N LEU A 87 17.15 8.39 5.05
CA LEU A 87 18.13 8.55 6.12
C LEU A 87 17.79 9.71 7.07
N ALA A 88 17.22 10.80 6.54
CA ALA A 88 16.80 11.94 7.37
C ALA A 88 15.68 11.57 8.35
N THR A 89 14.67 10.79 7.91
CA THR A 89 13.58 10.35 8.79
C THR A 89 14.06 9.39 9.88
N LEU A 90 15.01 8.49 9.56
CA LEU A 90 15.59 7.59 10.55
C LEU A 90 16.42 8.35 11.61
N GLY A 91 17.19 9.35 11.18
CA GLY A 91 18.00 10.19 12.07
C GLY A 91 17.15 10.99 13.06
N VAL A 92 16.02 11.56 12.62
CA VAL A 92 15.09 12.30 13.50
C VAL A 92 14.44 11.38 14.53
N LEU A 93 14.04 10.16 14.13
CA LEU A 93 13.46 9.19 15.06
C LEU A 93 14.46 8.74 16.13
N LEU A 94 15.72 8.49 15.75
CA LEU A 94 16.77 8.13 16.70
C LEU A 94 17.13 9.30 17.65
N ALA A 95 17.18 10.53 17.14
CA ALA A 95 17.44 11.72 17.95
C ALA A 95 16.30 11.98 18.95
N ALA A 96 15.04 11.85 18.52
CA ALA A 96 13.87 11.99 19.39
C ALA A 96 13.82 10.90 20.47
N ALA A 97 14.09 9.64 20.11
CA ALA A 97 14.16 8.54 21.06
C ALA A 97 15.29 8.72 22.08
N GLY A 98 16.48 9.14 21.63
CA GLY A 98 17.62 9.43 22.50
C GLY A 98 17.33 10.58 23.47
N GLY A 99 16.77 11.69 22.96
CA GLY A 99 16.39 12.85 23.77
C GLY A 99 15.35 12.50 24.84
N TYR A 100 14.31 11.74 24.47
CA TYR A 100 13.29 11.27 25.42
C TYR A 100 13.88 10.39 26.52
N LEU A 101 14.81 9.51 26.19
CA LEU A 101 15.42 8.58 27.15
C LEU A 101 16.35 9.29 28.14
N VAL A 102 17.10 10.30 27.67
CA VAL A 102 17.93 11.17 28.53
C VAL A 102 17.07 12.02 29.46
N TRP A 103 16.00 12.63 28.94
CA TRP A 103 15.04 13.39 29.74
C TRP A 103 14.37 12.52 30.80
N ARG A 104 13.97 11.29 30.44
CA ARG A 104 13.37 10.32 31.37
C ARG A 104 14.36 9.88 32.46
N ARG A 105 15.65 9.72 32.15
CA ARG A 105 16.68 9.41 33.17
C ARG A 105 16.94 10.59 34.11
N ARG A 106 16.98 11.82 33.58
CA ARG A 106 17.17 13.04 34.40
C ARG A 106 16.00 13.28 35.35
N ARG A 107 14.76 12.98 34.93
CA ARG A 107 13.58 13.09 35.81
C ARG A 107 13.56 12.09 36.97
N ARG A 108 14.21 10.93 36.84
CA ARG A 108 14.32 9.94 37.94
C ARG A 108 15.42 10.25 38.95
N ALA A 109 16.36 11.13 38.61
CA ALA A 109 17.41 11.57 39.53
C ALA A 109 16.98 12.75 40.43
N GLY A 110 15.75 13.24 40.26
CA GLY A 110 15.20 14.39 40.99
C GLY A 110 14.33 14.03 42.19
N ASP A 111 14.19 12.76 42.59
CA ASP A 111 13.48 12.41 43.82
C ASP A 111 14.42 12.61 45.03
N PRO A 112 14.18 13.59 45.92
CA PRO A 112 14.87 13.62 47.20
C PRO A 112 14.40 12.44 48.07
N PRO A 113 15.28 11.84 48.89
CA PRO A 113 14.90 10.70 49.73
C PRO A 113 13.77 11.07 50.70
N PRO A 114 12.88 10.12 51.05
CA PRO A 114 11.78 10.38 51.96
C PRO A 114 12.33 10.82 53.32
N ARG A 115 11.87 11.99 53.79
CA ARG A 115 12.20 12.48 55.13
C ARG A 115 11.39 11.66 56.14
N ILE A 116 12.04 10.71 56.78
CA ILE A 116 11.49 10.00 57.94
C ILE A 116 11.55 10.99 59.11
N SER A 117 10.41 11.62 59.43
CA SER A 117 10.24 12.35 60.68
C SER A 117 9.58 11.41 61.69
N ARG A 118 10.22 11.26 62.86
CA ARG A 118 9.76 10.55 64.06
C ARG A 118 8.95 11.49 64.94
#